data_AF-A0A3P7QHA8-F1
#
_entry.id   AF-A0A3P7QHA8-F1
#
_cell.length_a   1.000
_cell.length_b   1.000
_cell.length_c   1.000
_cell.angle_alpha   90.00
_cell.angle_beta   90.00
_cell.angle_gamma   90.00
#
_symmetry.space_group_name_H-M   'P 1'
#
loop_
_entity.id
_entity.type
_entity.pdbx_description
1 polymer ?
#
loop_
_entity_poly.entity_id
_entity_poly.type
_entity_poly.pdbx_seq_one_letter_code
_entity_poly.pdbx_strand_id
1 'polypeptide(L)'
;MIWEEKILCALLMVFVRQQISASPEMDLVVSRQAEEIKNVLKAVSFLILNCKKEFQEFIWEICLKFLLSASDLLLVGHYNADDFGASDVIGTLLDEFLRAARYEYLPSPSYWKTLTIACRRWKHQVFKILYYKIKYLSKFVSLYGQLF
;
A
#
# COMPACT_ATOMS: atom_id res chain seq x y z
N MET A 1 1.48 14.49 -17.58
CA MET A 1 1.02 13.09 -17.44
C MET A 1 2.09 12.04 -17.69
N ILE A 2 2.84 12.08 -18.80
CA ILE A 2 3.84 11.01 -19.10
C ILE A 2 4.97 10.95 -18.07
N TRP A 3 5.34 12.06 -17.43
CA TRP A 3 6.48 12.10 -16.50
C TRP A 3 6.09 11.64 -15.10
N GLU A 4 4.86 11.94 -14.66
CA GLU A 4 4.31 11.55 -13.36
C GLU A 4 4.18 10.02 -13.26
N GLU A 5 3.62 9.39 -14.30
CA GLU A 5 3.56 7.92 -14.39
C GLU A 5 4.96 7.30 -14.43
N LYS A 6 5.90 7.91 -15.16
CA LYS A 6 7.29 7.43 -15.21
C LYS A 6 7.99 7.50 -13.85
N ILE A 7 7.76 8.56 -13.07
CA ILE A 7 8.31 8.68 -11.71
C ILE A 7 7.77 7.56 -10.83
N LEU A 8 6.46 7.32 -10.85
CA LEU A 8 5.87 6.25 -10.04
C LEU A 8 6.34 4.87 -10.49
N CYS A 9 6.45 4.63 -11.79
CA CYS A 9 7.06 3.41 -12.32
C CYS A 9 8.52 3.24 -11.88
N ALA A 10 9.30 4.32 -11.83
CA ALA A 10 10.67 4.27 -11.32
C ALA A 10 10.69 3.97 -9.81
N LEU A 11 9.78 4.57 -9.04
CA LEU A 11 9.64 4.31 -7.60
C LEU A 11 9.22 2.87 -7.30
N LEU A 12 8.47 2.21 -8.19
CA LEU A 12 8.14 0.79 -8.03
C LEU A 12 9.38 -0.11 -7.97
N MET A 13 10.52 0.32 -8.54
CA MET A 13 11.77 -0.43 -8.46
C MET A 13 12.27 -0.58 -7.01
N VAL A 14 11.92 0.34 -6.11
CA VAL A 14 12.24 0.26 -4.68
C VAL A 14 11.53 -0.93 -4.00
N PHE A 15 10.40 -1.35 -4.56
CA PHE A 15 9.58 -2.45 -4.04
C PHE A 15 9.95 -3.80 -4.65
N VAL A 16 10.84 -3.81 -5.65
CA VAL A 16 11.40 -5.04 -6.19
C VAL A 16 12.40 -5.60 -5.19
N ARG A 17 12.11 -6.78 -4.66
CA ARG A 17 12.98 -7.46 -3.70
C ARG A 17 14.34 -7.75 -4.34
N GLN A 18 15.43 -7.36 -3.66
CA GLN A 18 16.77 -7.70 -4.12
C GLN A 18 17.06 -9.17 -3.83
N GLN A 19 17.47 -9.92 -4.86
CA GLN A 19 17.92 -11.30 -4.71
C GLN A 19 19.38 -11.29 -4.23
N ILE A 20 19.57 -11.34 -2.91
CA ILE A 20 20.90 -11.42 -2.31
C ILE A 20 21.05 -12.81 -1.69
N SER A 21 22.14 -13.49 -2.05
CA SER A 21 22.55 -14.75 -1.42
C SER A 21 22.71 -14.57 0.08
N ALA A 22 22.30 -15.55 0.88
CA ALA A 22 22.34 -15.49 2.34
C ALA A 22 23.75 -15.09 2.83
N SER A 23 23.90 -13.82 3.16
CA SER A 23 25.13 -13.19 3.62
C SER A 23 24.78 -12.30 4.81
N PRO A 24 25.73 -12.00 5.71
CA PRO A 24 25.49 -11.06 6.81
C PRO A 24 25.10 -9.66 6.32
N GLU A 25 25.38 -9.31 5.06
CA GLU A 25 24.97 -8.06 4.43
C GLU A 25 23.47 -8.05 4.08
N MET A 26 22.82 -9.22 4.03
CA MET A 26 21.41 -9.37 3.71
C MET A 26 20.52 -8.58 4.68
N ASP A 27 20.76 -8.70 5.99
CA ASP A 27 19.96 -8.00 7.01
C ASP A 27 20.07 -6.47 6.86
N LEU A 28 21.26 -5.97 6.51
CA LEU A 28 21.49 -4.56 6.25
C LEU A 28 20.74 -4.10 4.99
N VAL A 29 20.74 -4.89 3.92
CA VAL A 29 20.02 -4.55 2.69
C VAL A 29 18.51 -4.59 2.89
N VAL A 30 18.00 -5.63 3.55
CA VAL A 30 16.57 -5.76 3.90
C VAL A 30 16.13 -4.55 4.73
N SER A 31 16.92 -4.17 5.73
CA SER A 31 16.62 -3.02 6.61
C SER A 31 16.62 -1.69 5.85
N ARG A 32 17.61 -1.48 4.96
CA ARG A 32 17.68 -0.28 4.11
C ARG A 32 16.49 -0.20 3.15
N GLN A 33 16.18 -1.31 2.47
CA GLN A 33 15.06 -1.35 1.55
C GLN A 33 13.72 -1.11 2.27
N ALA A 34 13.54 -1.66 3.47
CA ALA A 34 12.35 -1.39 4.28
C ALA A 34 12.21 0.09 4.64
N GLU A 35 13.31 0.78 4.96
CA GLU A 35 13.27 2.22 5.27
C GLU A 35 12.97 3.06 4.02
N GLU A 36 13.57 2.73 2.88
CA GLU A 36 13.25 3.39 1.60
C GLU A 36 11.78 3.22 1.23
N ILE A 37 11.24 2.01 1.39
CA ILE A 37 9.82 1.74 1.19
C ILE A 37 8.96 2.62 2.11
N LYS A 38 9.28 2.71 3.40
CA LYS A 38 8.56 3.60 4.33
C LYS A 38 8.61 5.06 3.89
N ASN A 39 9.73 5.54 3.38
CA ASN A 39 9.87 6.91 2.90
C ASN A 39 9.00 7.16 1.66
N VAL A 40 8.98 6.24 0.70
CA VAL A 40 8.10 6.33 -0.47
C VAL A 40 6.63 6.30 -0.06
N LEU A 41 6.23 5.40 0.85
CA LEU A 41 4.86 5.32 1.35
C LEU A 41 4.42 6.62 2.05
N LYS A 42 5.28 7.19 2.91
CA LYS A 42 5.04 8.49 3.56
C LYS A 42 4.85 9.60 2.52
N ALA A 43 5.67 9.63 1.48
CA ALA A 43 5.56 10.63 0.41
C ALA A 43 4.26 10.48 -0.38
N VAL A 44 3.84 9.25 -0.68
CA VAL A 44 2.55 8.96 -1.34
C VAL A 44 1.37 9.40 -0.48
N SER A 45 1.34 9.03 0.80
CA SER A 45 0.29 9.48 1.73
C SER A 45 0.27 11.00 1.88
N PHE A 46 1.44 11.64 1.93
CA PHE A 46 1.55 13.09 1.96
C PHE A 46 0.97 13.73 0.69
N LEU A 47 1.29 13.20 -0.49
CA LEU A 47 0.77 13.69 -1.76
C LEU A 47 -0.76 13.59 -1.82
N ILE A 48 -1.32 12.45 -1.42
CA ILE A 48 -2.76 12.21 -1.36
C ILE A 48 -3.45 13.27 -0.47
N LEU A 49 -2.90 13.53 0.73
CA LEU A 49 -3.51 14.41 1.72
C LEU A 49 -3.37 15.91 1.40
N ASN A 50 -2.30 16.29 0.70
CA ASN A 50 -1.93 17.69 0.51
C ASN A 50 -2.09 18.16 -0.95
N CYS A 51 -2.54 17.30 -1.86
CA CYS A 51 -2.83 17.72 -3.23
C CYS A 51 -3.98 18.75 -3.26
N LYS A 52 -3.96 19.63 -4.27
CA LYS A 52 -5.06 20.56 -4.49
C LYS A 52 -6.32 19.78 -4.88
N LYS A 53 -7.49 20.26 -4.43
CA LYS A 53 -8.80 19.63 -4.70
C LYS A 53 -9.03 19.36 -6.19
N GLU A 54 -8.59 20.26 -7.07
CA GLU A 54 -8.74 20.13 -8.53
C GLU A 54 -8.00 18.91 -9.13
N PHE A 55 -6.98 18.40 -8.46
CA PHE A 55 -6.21 17.22 -8.88
C PHE A 55 -6.51 15.97 -8.04
N GLN A 56 -7.41 16.07 -7.06
CA GLN A 56 -7.53 15.07 -6.01
C GLN A 56 -7.95 13.70 -6.54
N GLU A 57 -8.97 13.64 -7.39
CA GLU A 57 -9.44 12.38 -8.00
C GLU A 57 -8.34 11.69 -8.81
N PHE A 58 -7.61 12.47 -9.63
CA PHE A 58 -6.49 11.99 -10.42
C PHE A 58 -5.33 11.46 -9.56
N ILE A 59 -4.94 12.20 -8.51
CA ILE A 59 -3.90 11.79 -7.57
C ILE A 59 -4.30 10.53 -6.82
N TRP A 60 -5.55 10.43 -6.36
CA TRP A 60 -6.08 9.24 -5.72
C TRP A 60 -5.99 8.02 -6.63
N GLU A 61 -6.47 8.14 -7.86
CA GLU A 61 -6.49 7.04 -8.81
C GLU A 61 -5.06 6.49 -9.06
N ILE A 62 -4.13 7.40 -9.34
CA ILE A 62 -2.74 7.04 -9.64
C ILE A 62 -2.03 6.45 -8.42
N CYS A 63 -2.21 7.05 -7.24
CA CYS A 63 -1.55 6.56 -6.03
C CYS A 63 -2.12 5.20 -5.59
N LEU A 64 -3.43 4.97 -5.72
CA LEU A 64 -4.02 3.67 -5.40
C LEU A 64 -3.55 2.58 -6.37
N LYS A 65 -3.45 2.89 -7.67
CA LYS A 65 -2.83 1.99 -8.66
C LYS A 65 -1.39 1.66 -8.28
N PHE A 66 -0.60 2.68 -7.97
CA PHE A 66 0.78 2.51 -7.51
C PHE A 66 0.88 1.61 -6.28
N LEU A 67 0.07 1.86 -5.23
CA LEU A 67 0.08 1.07 -4.00
C LEU A 67 -0.35 -0.38 -4.23
N LEU A 68 -1.34 -0.63 -5.11
CA LEU A 68 -1.71 -1.98 -5.51
C LEU A 68 -0.56 -2.71 -6.22
N SER A 69 0.13 -2.05 -7.16
CA SER A 69 1.28 -2.62 -7.85
C SER A 69 2.46 -2.88 -6.91
N ALA A 70 2.79 -1.92 -6.04
CA ALA A 70 3.82 -2.05 -5.02
C ALA A 70 3.54 -3.23 -4.07
N SER A 71 2.27 -3.38 -3.67
CA SER A 71 1.82 -4.51 -2.86
C SER A 71 1.98 -5.83 -3.61
N ASP A 72 1.61 -5.90 -4.90
CA ASP A 72 1.77 -7.13 -5.68
C ASP A 72 3.25 -7.54 -5.81
N LEU A 73 4.15 -6.58 -6.06
CA LEU A 73 5.59 -6.84 -6.17
C LEU A 73 6.17 -7.45 -4.88
N LEU A 74 5.73 -6.97 -3.71
CA LEU A 74 6.24 -7.47 -2.44
C LEU A 74 5.51 -8.73 -1.95
N LEU A 75 4.22 -8.91 -2.23
CA LEU A 75 3.37 -9.88 -1.52
C LEU A 75 3.02 -11.13 -2.32
N VAL A 76 3.27 -11.17 -3.63
CA VAL A 76 2.94 -12.34 -4.47
C VAL A 76 3.71 -13.60 -4.07
N GLY A 77 4.87 -13.47 -3.44
CA GLY A 77 5.69 -14.62 -3.02
C GLY A 77 5.43 -15.14 -1.60
N HIS A 78 5.93 -16.35 -1.34
CA HIS A 78 5.81 -17.08 -0.06
C HIS A 78 6.91 -16.69 0.94
N TYR A 79 7.08 -15.40 1.19
CA TYR A 79 8.20 -14.90 1.99
C TYR A 79 7.77 -14.49 3.40
N ASN A 80 8.72 -14.47 4.34
CA ASN A 80 8.50 -14.03 5.71
C ASN A 80 7.88 -12.63 5.73
N ALA A 81 6.94 -12.47 6.65
CA ALA A 81 5.90 -11.50 6.47
C ALA A 81 6.37 -10.05 6.68
N ASP A 82 7.45 -9.81 7.45
CA ASP A 82 7.94 -8.45 7.76
C ASP A 82 9.14 -8.02 6.92
N ASP A 83 9.69 -8.93 6.12
CA ASP A 83 10.84 -8.62 5.30
C ASP A 83 10.47 -7.50 4.31
N PHE A 84 11.40 -6.55 4.15
CA PHE A 84 11.28 -5.45 3.20
C PHE A 84 10.07 -4.52 3.44
N GLY A 85 9.51 -4.43 4.65
CA GLY A 85 8.42 -3.49 4.93
C GLY A 85 7.06 -3.90 4.34
N ALA A 86 6.85 -5.19 4.06
CA ALA A 86 5.58 -5.70 3.53
C ALA A 86 4.37 -5.33 4.41
N SER A 87 4.54 -5.26 5.74
CA SER A 87 3.52 -4.77 6.68
C SER A 87 3.15 -3.31 6.45
N ASP A 88 4.14 -2.46 6.20
CA ASP A 88 3.93 -1.03 5.98
C ASP A 88 3.17 -0.80 4.68
N VAL A 89 3.49 -1.57 3.63
CA VAL A 89 2.83 -1.47 2.32
C VAL A 89 1.37 -1.90 2.39
N ILE A 90 1.06 -3.04 3.02
CA ILE A 90 -0.34 -3.49 3.22
C ILE A 90 -1.10 -2.47 4.06
N GLY A 91 -0.50 -2.02 5.17
CA GLY A 91 -1.12 -1.05 6.07
C GLY A 91 -1.48 0.25 5.33
N THR A 92 -0.52 0.79 4.59
CA THR A 92 -0.70 2.02 3.81
C THR A 92 -1.74 1.85 2.71
N LEU A 93 -1.70 0.75 1.94
CA LEU A 93 -2.71 0.48 0.92
C LEU A 93 -4.11 0.47 1.53
N LEU A 94 -4.32 -0.23 2.64
CA LEU A 94 -5.63 -0.32 3.28
C LEU A 94 -6.07 1.01 3.91
N ASP A 95 -5.16 1.75 4.56
CA ASP A 95 -5.42 3.09 5.09
C ASP A 95 -5.89 4.04 4.00
N GLU A 96 -5.15 4.12 2.89
CA GLU A 96 -5.45 5.02 1.79
C GLU A 96 -6.72 4.58 1.05
N PHE A 97 -6.93 3.27 0.88
CA PHE A 97 -8.15 2.76 0.24
C PHE A 97 -9.42 3.11 1.04
N LEU A 98 -9.38 2.95 2.37
CA LEU A 98 -10.50 3.34 3.23
C LEU A 98 -10.70 4.86 3.28
N ARG A 99 -9.60 5.61 3.26
CA ARG A 99 -9.66 7.08 3.23
C ARG A 99 -10.29 7.57 1.92
N ALA A 100 -9.90 7.00 0.78
CA ALA A 100 -10.55 7.27 -0.51
C ALA A 100 -12.05 6.96 -0.45
N ALA A 101 -12.45 5.88 0.23
CA ALA A 101 -13.84 5.49 0.40
C ALA A 101 -14.64 6.54 1.17
N ARG A 102 -14.07 6.99 2.29
CA ARG A 102 -14.67 7.98 3.17
C ARG A 102 -14.87 9.33 2.49
N TYR A 103 -13.94 9.72 1.63
CA TYR A 103 -14.02 10.98 0.90
C TYR A 103 -14.73 10.84 -0.46
N GLU A 104 -15.36 9.69 -0.74
CA GLU A 104 -16.09 9.43 -1.99
C GLU A 104 -15.24 9.55 -3.27
N TYR A 105 -13.90 9.50 -3.15
CA TYR A 105 -12.97 9.48 -4.28
C TYR A 105 -12.69 8.06 -4.79
N LEU A 106 -13.27 7.04 -4.17
CA LEU A 106 -13.05 5.65 -4.57
C LEU A 106 -13.49 5.41 -6.02
N PRO A 107 -12.64 4.88 -6.91
CA PRO A 107 -13.00 4.81 -8.32
C PRO A 107 -13.90 3.58 -8.59
N SER A 108 -15.22 3.74 -8.55
CA SER A 108 -16.24 2.73 -8.92
C SER A 108 -16.18 1.36 -8.19
N PRO A 109 -17.25 0.55 -8.23
CA PRO A 109 -17.26 -0.83 -7.70
C PRO A 109 -16.11 -1.73 -8.23
N SER A 110 -15.52 -1.38 -9.37
CA SER A 110 -14.40 -2.09 -9.98
C SER A 110 -13.14 -2.08 -9.11
N TYR A 111 -12.83 -1.01 -8.38
CA TYR A 111 -11.63 -0.97 -7.53
C TYR A 111 -11.71 -1.93 -6.34
N TRP A 112 -12.89 -2.06 -5.72
CA TRP A 112 -13.12 -3.06 -4.67
C TRP A 112 -12.90 -4.48 -5.18
N LYS A 113 -13.33 -4.76 -6.42
CA LYS A 113 -13.09 -6.05 -7.07
C LYS A 113 -11.60 -6.28 -7.29
N THR A 114 -10.87 -5.27 -7.78
CA THR A 114 -9.41 -5.35 -7.96
C THR A 114 -8.69 -5.63 -6.64
N LEU A 115 -9.00 -4.89 -5.58
CA LEU A 115 -8.43 -5.12 -4.25
C LEU A 115 -8.76 -6.53 -3.74
N THR A 116 -10.00 -6.99 -3.93
CA THR A 116 -10.42 -8.34 -3.52
C THR A 116 -9.63 -9.43 -4.26
N ILE A 117 -9.43 -9.28 -5.57
CA ILE A 117 -8.63 -10.21 -6.37
C ILE A 117 -7.17 -10.20 -5.92
N ALA A 118 -6.61 -9.02 -5.67
CA ALA A 118 -5.25 -8.87 -5.18
C ALA A 118 -5.05 -9.55 -3.81
N CYS A 119 -5.93 -9.27 -2.83
CA CYS A 119 -5.92 -9.92 -1.52
C CYS A 119 -6.03 -11.45 -1.59
N ARG A 120 -6.78 -12.00 -2.57
CA ARG A 120 -6.86 -13.45 -2.79
C ARG A 120 -5.54 -14.03 -3.33
N ARG A 121 -4.81 -13.28 -4.16
CA ARG A 121 -3.47 -13.68 -4.62
C ARG A 121 -2.46 -13.65 -3.46
N TRP A 122 -2.60 -12.67 -2.57
CA TRP A 122 -1.78 -12.54 -1.37
C TRP A 122 -2.25 -13.41 -0.21
N LYS A 123 -2.93 -14.54 -0.49
CA LYS A 123 -3.53 -15.42 0.53
C LYS A 123 -2.55 -15.90 1.61
N HIS A 124 -1.26 -15.96 1.28
CA HIS A 124 -0.20 -16.35 2.21
C HIS A 124 0.03 -15.29 3.31
N GLN A 125 -0.44 -14.06 3.08
CA GLN A 125 -0.39 -12.93 4.01
C GLN A 125 -1.75 -12.71 4.70
N VAL A 126 -2.68 -13.68 4.63
CA VAL A 126 -4.07 -13.57 5.13
C VAL A 126 -4.14 -13.16 6.59
N PHE A 127 -3.26 -13.66 7.46
CA PHE A 127 -3.26 -13.23 8.86
C PHE A 127 -3.00 -11.74 9.04
N LYS A 128 -2.17 -11.12 8.17
CA LYS A 128 -1.92 -9.68 8.20
C LYS A 128 -3.08 -8.90 7.61
N ILE A 129 -3.62 -9.35 6.47
CA ILE A 129 -4.81 -8.75 5.89
C ILE A 129 -5.96 -8.80 6.90
N LEU A 130 -6.14 -9.91 7.62
CA LEU A 130 -7.11 -10.06 8.71
C LEU A 130 -6.78 -9.17 9.91
N TYR A 131 -5.53 -9.13 10.36
CA TYR A 131 -5.10 -8.27 11.47
C TYR A 131 -5.45 -6.80 11.17
N TYR A 132 -5.09 -6.32 9.98
CA TYR A 132 -5.46 -4.99 9.53
C TYR A 132 -6.99 -4.87 9.41
N LYS A 133 -7.69 -5.81 8.77
CA LYS A 133 -9.16 -5.80 8.66
C LYS A 133 -9.84 -5.69 10.03
N ILE A 134 -9.37 -6.40 11.06
CA ILE A 134 -9.90 -6.35 12.43
C ILE A 134 -9.56 -5.01 13.08
N LYS A 135 -8.30 -4.56 12.99
CA LYS A 135 -7.86 -3.25 13.48
C LYS A 135 -8.67 -2.11 12.85
N TYR A 136 -9.04 -2.24 11.57
CA TYR A 136 -9.85 -1.28 10.84
C TYR A 136 -11.33 -1.38 11.14
N LEU A 137 -11.90 -2.58 11.28
CA LEU A 137 -13.27 -2.74 11.76
C LEU A 137 -13.40 -2.12 13.16
N SER A 138 -12.42 -2.32 14.04
CA SER A 138 -12.36 -1.67 15.33
C SER A 138 -12.30 -0.14 15.22
N LYS A 139 -11.42 0.42 14.36
CA LYS A 139 -11.37 1.88 14.11
C LYS A 139 -12.64 2.43 13.49
N PHE A 140 -13.26 1.72 12.56
CA PHE A 140 -14.50 2.12 11.91
C PHE A 140 -15.63 2.12 12.94
N VAL A 141 -15.76 1.05 13.73
CA VAL A 141 -16.71 0.96 14.83
C VAL A 141 -16.46 2.05 15.88
N SER A 142 -15.21 2.41 16.19
CA SER A 142 -14.94 3.49 17.15
C SER A 142 -15.26 4.88 16.58
N LEU A 143 -14.95 5.13 15.30
CA LEU A 143 -15.27 6.40 14.63
C LEU A 143 -16.79 6.60 14.49
N TYR A 144 -17.53 5.58 14.11
CA TYR A 144 -18.99 5.67 13.94
C TYR A 144 -19.76 5.43 15.22
N GLY A 145 -19.26 4.60 16.13
CA GLY A 145 -19.86 4.39 17.45
C GLY A 145 -19.75 5.60 18.37
N GLN A 146 -18.90 6.58 18.06
CA GLN A 146 -18.89 7.90 18.70
C GLN A 146 -19.86 8.90 18.06
N LEU A 147 -20.43 8.57 16.90
CA LEU A 147 -21.42 9.40 16.19
C LEU A 147 -22.87 9.03 16.53
N PHE A 148 -23.09 7.98 17.32
CA PHE A 148 -24.39 7.57 17.88
C PHE A 148 -24.34 7.66 19.41
#